data_AF-A0A139MDX8-F1
#
_entry.id   AF-A0A139MDX8-F1
#
_cell.length_a   1.000
_cell.length_b   1.000
_cell.length_c   1.000
_cell.angle_alpha   90.00
_cell.angle_beta   90.00
_cell.angle_gamma   90.00
#
_symmetry.space_group_name_H-M   'P 1'
#
loop_
_entity.id
_entity.type
_entity.pdbx_description
1 polymer ?
#
loop_
_entity_poly.entity_id
_entity_poly.type
_entity_poly.pdbx_seq_one_letter_code
_entity_poly.pdbx_strand_id
1 'polypeptide(L)'
;MATDLAEVLGSAIALNLLFKIPIMIAILLTVLDVFLLLLLMKFGFKKIEAIVTTLILTILAIFTYLVALSSPSIQGIFSGYLPTPTLFETPLPGHESQLTLALGIVGATVMPHNLYLHSSLSQTRKIDHKDKKDVRKAVRFMTWDSNLQLSLAFIVNSLLLILGASLFFGHASEISAFSQMYNALQDSKIAGAIASSTLSTLFALALLASGQNSTITGTLTGQIVMEGFLHLKLPQWIIRIGTRIFALLPVIIVAVLFGHQEKTLDQLLVYSQVFLSIALPFSIFPLIYLTSKKSLMGEFTNAKWNTILGYAVSIILTILNIKLLFDIF
;
A
#
# COMPACT_ATOMS: atom_id res chain seq x y z
N MET A 1 7.52 -9.39 0.94
CA MET A 1 8.70 -9.16 0.09
C MET A 1 8.42 -8.12 -0.98
N ALA A 2 7.50 -8.33 -1.90
CA ALA A 2 7.21 -7.35 -2.95
C ALA A 2 6.72 -5.98 -2.44
N THR A 3 5.80 -5.98 -1.46
CA THR A 3 5.40 -4.76 -0.74
C THR A 3 6.61 -4.09 -0.06
N ASP A 4 7.41 -4.90 0.64
CA ASP A 4 8.62 -4.47 1.34
C ASP A 4 9.66 -3.83 0.40
N LEU A 5 9.77 -4.31 -0.84
CA LEU A 5 10.62 -3.69 -1.87
C LEU A 5 10.12 -2.29 -2.21
N ALA A 6 8.81 -2.11 -2.40
CA ALA A 6 8.23 -0.81 -2.71
C ALA A 6 8.48 0.24 -1.62
N GLU A 7 8.38 -0.16 -0.36
CA GLU A 7 8.59 0.74 0.77
C GLU A 7 10.06 1.02 1.06
N VAL A 8 10.95 0.06 0.80
CA VAL A 8 12.39 0.29 0.89
C VAL A 8 12.81 1.32 -0.14
N LEU A 9 12.38 1.16 -1.40
CA LEU A 9 12.70 2.13 -2.43
C LEU A 9 12.09 3.49 -2.10
N GLY A 10 10.84 3.55 -1.66
CA GLY A 10 10.21 4.80 -1.20
C GLY A 10 10.98 5.47 -0.05
N SER A 11 11.41 4.70 0.96
CA SER A 11 12.18 5.21 2.09
C SER A 11 13.59 5.65 1.68
N ALA A 12 14.26 4.88 0.83
CA ALA A 12 15.59 5.20 0.33
C ALA A 12 15.58 6.47 -0.53
N ILE A 13 14.56 6.62 -1.39
CA ILE A 13 14.35 7.84 -2.17
C ILE A 13 14.06 9.01 -1.21
N ALA A 14 13.19 8.84 -0.21
CA ALA A 14 12.94 9.90 0.78
C ALA A 14 14.22 10.35 1.52
N LEU A 15 15.07 9.40 1.94
CA LEU A 15 16.36 9.68 2.56
C LEU A 15 17.32 10.41 1.61
N ASN A 16 17.36 10.00 0.34
CA ASN A 16 18.13 10.68 -0.69
C ASN A 16 17.65 12.13 -0.90
N LEU A 17 16.34 12.35 -0.96
CA LEU A 17 15.77 13.68 -1.21
C LEU A 17 15.97 14.64 -0.03
N LEU A 18 15.73 14.16 1.19
CA LEU A 18 15.82 14.95 2.44
C LEU A 18 17.26 15.24 2.87
N PHE A 19 18.12 14.22 2.86
CA PHE A 19 19.46 14.31 3.45
C PHE A 19 20.58 14.30 2.41
N LYS A 20 20.24 14.26 1.11
CA LYS A 20 21.19 14.18 -0.01
C LYS A 20 22.14 12.98 0.09
N ILE A 21 21.68 11.91 0.76
CA ILE A 21 22.43 10.66 0.91
C ILE A 21 22.40 9.91 -0.43
N PRO A 22 23.53 9.44 -0.99
CA PRO A 22 23.55 8.65 -2.21
C PRO A 22 22.57 7.45 -2.14
N ILE A 23 21.83 7.18 -3.22
CA ILE A 23 20.72 6.21 -3.21
C ILE A 23 21.14 4.82 -2.72
N MET A 24 22.34 4.35 -3.09
CA MET A 24 22.86 3.06 -2.64
C MET A 24 23.08 3.02 -1.13
N ILE A 25 23.61 4.10 -0.55
CA ILE A 25 23.79 4.23 0.90
C ILE A 25 22.42 4.32 1.58
N ALA A 26 21.49 5.08 1.01
CA ALA A 26 20.13 5.19 1.52
C ALA A 26 19.41 3.84 1.56
N ILE A 27 19.53 3.03 0.50
CA ILE A 27 19.02 1.65 0.45
C ILE A 27 19.62 0.81 1.58
N LEU A 28 20.94 0.82 1.77
CA LEU A 28 21.59 0.08 2.85
C LEU A 28 21.17 0.56 4.25
N LEU A 29 20.96 1.87 4.43
CA LEU A 29 20.47 2.43 5.68
C LEU A 29 19.07 1.95 6.03
N THR A 30 18.21 1.64 5.04
CA THR A 30 16.88 1.08 5.33
C THR A 30 16.92 -0.29 6.01
N VAL A 31 18.05 -1.02 5.95
CA VAL A 31 18.25 -2.28 6.71
C VAL A 31 18.29 -2.04 8.21
N LEU A 32 18.69 -0.84 8.63
CA LEU A 32 18.77 -0.46 10.04
C LEU A 32 17.39 -0.30 10.69
N ASP A 33 16.30 -0.36 9.92
CA ASP A 33 14.95 -0.37 10.45
C ASP A 33 14.63 -1.60 11.30
N VAL A 34 15.45 -2.66 11.24
CA VAL A 34 15.41 -3.79 12.18
C VAL A 34 15.61 -3.29 13.61
N PHE A 35 16.48 -2.31 13.83
CA PHE A 35 16.67 -1.71 15.15
C PHE A 35 15.45 -0.91 15.59
N LEU A 36 14.79 -0.22 14.65
CA LEU A 36 13.53 0.45 14.92
C LEU A 36 12.44 -0.56 15.28
N LEU A 37 12.34 -1.68 14.55
CA LEU A 37 11.43 -2.77 14.87
C LEU A 37 11.72 -3.33 16.27
N LEU A 38 12.97 -3.66 16.58
CA LEU A 38 13.38 -4.15 17.91
C LEU A 38 13.01 -3.17 19.03
N LEU A 39 13.14 -1.86 18.78
CA LEU A 39 12.69 -0.82 19.69
C LEU A 39 11.15 -0.82 19.84
N LEU A 40 10.44 -0.91 18.71
CA LEU A 40 8.98 -0.94 18.69
C LEU A 40 8.41 -2.18 19.40
N MET A 41 9.09 -3.32 19.31
CA MET A 41 8.71 -4.55 20.01
C MET A 41 8.77 -4.44 21.54
N LYS A 42 9.57 -3.51 22.08
CA LYS A 42 9.55 -3.23 23.53
C LYS A 42 8.25 -2.54 23.96
N PHE A 43 7.49 -1.99 23.01
CA PHE A 43 6.19 -1.42 23.25
C PHE A 43 5.09 -2.46 23.03
N GLY A 44 4.10 -2.49 23.93
CA GLY A 44 2.92 -3.35 23.74
C GLY A 44 2.05 -2.90 22.55
N PHE A 45 1.22 -3.81 22.03
CA PHE A 45 0.37 -3.58 20.84
C PHE A 45 -0.41 -2.26 20.84
N LYS A 46 -0.94 -1.81 21.98
CA LYS A 46 -1.67 -0.53 22.07
C LYS A 46 -0.83 0.68 21.66
N LYS A 47 0.47 0.68 22.01
CA LYS A 47 1.39 1.76 21.65
C LYS A 47 1.79 1.67 20.18
N ILE A 48 1.98 0.45 19.66
CA ILE A 48 2.26 0.24 18.23
C ILE A 48 1.08 0.74 17.38
N GLU A 49 -0.15 0.39 17.76
CA GLU A 49 -1.39 0.86 17.11
C GLU A 49 -1.44 2.41 17.09
N ALA A 50 -1.16 3.07 18.23
CA ALA A 50 -1.10 4.53 18.30
C ALA A 50 -0.01 5.16 17.41
N ILE A 51 1.17 4.53 17.31
CA ILE A 51 2.25 4.97 16.41
C ILE A 51 1.81 4.88 14.95
N VAL A 52 1.21 3.74 14.56
CA VAL A 52 0.68 3.54 13.20
C VAL A 52 -0.41 4.58 12.89
N THR A 53 -1.34 4.82 13.82
CA THR A 53 -2.37 5.86 13.66
C THR A 53 -1.75 7.24 13.49
N THR A 54 -0.70 7.57 14.24
CA THR A 54 0.00 8.85 14.11
C THR A 54 0.65 8.98 12.73
N LEU A 55 1.31 7.94 12.22
CA LEU A 55 1.90 7.94 10.87
C LEU A 55 0.82 8.17 9.80
N ILE A 56 -0.32 7.48 9.89
CA ILE A 56 -1.44 7.65 8.96
C ILE A 56 -1.99 9.07 9.01
N LEU A 57 -2.20 9.63 10.21
CA LEU A 57 -2.69 11.00 10.39
C LEU A 57 -1.69 12.03 9.87
N THR A 58 -0.39 11.81 10.04
CA THR A 58 0.66 12.67 9.48
C THR A 58 0.61 12.66 7.95
N ILE A 59 0.55 11.49 7.32
CA ILE A 59 0.44 11.36 5.86
C ILE A 59 -0.83 12.06 5.37
N LEU A 60 -1.96 11.83 6.03
CA LEU A 60 -3.24 12.46 5.70
C LEU A 60 -3.17 13.98 5.82
N ALA A 61 -2.62 14.50 6.92
CA ALA A 61 -2.48 15.94 7.14
C ALA A 61 -1.58 16.59 6.08
N ILE A 62 -0.47 15.95 5.74
CA ILE A 62 0.45 16.42 4.69
C ILE A 62 -0.28 16.46 3.35
N PHE A 63 -0.88 15.37 2.89
CA PHE A 63 -1.54 15.37 1.59
C PHE A 63 -2.77 16.28 1.52
N THR A 64 -3.50 16.42 2.63
CA THR A 64 -4.61 17.39 2.72
C THR A 64 -4.09 18.81 2.54
N TYR A 65 -2.99 19.14 3.21
CA TYR A 65 -2.34 20.45 3.07
C TYR A 65 -1.84 20.71 1.65
N LEU A 66 -1.17 19.72 1.03
CA LEU A 66 -0.69 19.83 -0.35
C LEU A 66 -1.83 20.04 -1.35
N VAL A 67 -2.92 19.27 -1.22
CA VAL A 67 -4.09 19.39 -2.10
C VAL A 67 -4.78 20.73 -1.89
N ALA A 68 -4.97 21.19 -0.64
CA ALA A 68 -5.58 22.48 -0.35
C ALA A 68 -4.81 23.65 -1.00
N LEU A 69 -3.48 23.59 -0.98
CA LEU A 69 -2.64 24.59 -1.64
C LEU A 69 -2.74 24.53 -3.17
N SER A 70 -2.85 23.33 -3.75
CA SER A 70 -2.94 23.16 -5.21
C SER A 70 -4.22 23.73 -5.82
N SER A 71 -5.18 24.19 -5.00
CA SER A 71 -6.43 24.82 -5.43
C SER A 71 -7.17 24.06 -6.54
N PRO A 72 -7.46 22.75 -6.36
CA PRO A 72 -8.07 21.93 -7.40
C PRO A 72 -9.53 22.35 -7.64
N SER A 73 -10.02 22.09 -8.84
CA SER A 73 -11.44 22.29 -9.16
C SER A 73 -12.31 21.34 -8.34
N ILE A 74 -13.10 21.89 -7.41
CA ILE A 74 -14.05 21.12 -6.59
C ILE A 74 -15.06 20.40 -7.49
N GLN A 75 -15.55 21.07 -8.53
CA GLN A 75 -16.45 20.46 -9.50
C GLN A 75 -15.79 19.28 -10.21
N GLY A 76 -14.51 19.43 -10.61
CA GLY A 76 -13.72 18.36 -11.22
C GLY A 76 -13.58 17.15 -10.30
N ILE A 77 -13.30 17.37 -9.01
CA ILE A 77 -13.20 16.32 -7.99
C ILE A 77 -14.52 15.55 -7.88
N PHE A 78 -15.65 16.24 -7.70
CA PHE A 78 -16.96 15.57 -7.59
C PHE A 78 -17.34 14.83 -8.87
N SER A 79 -17.08 15.41 -10.05
CA SER A 79 -17.31 14.70 -11.32
C SER A 79 -16.41 13.49 -11.50
N GLY A 80 -15.18 13.52 -10.98
CA GLY A 80 -14.23 12.40 -11.07
C GLY A 80 -14.59 11.19 -10.20
N TYR A 81 -15.39 11.39 -9.15
CA TYR A 81 -15.94 10.27 -8.36
C TYR A 81 -17.10 9.56 -9.05
N LEU A 82 -17.71 10.18 -10.07
CA LEU A 82 -18.78 9.55 -10.83
C LEU A 82 -18.17 8.61 -11.89
N PRO A 83 -18.65 7.36 -12.01
CA PRO A 83 -18.18 6.46 -13.07
C PRO A 83 -18.50 7.06 -14.44
N THR A 84 -17.48 7.24 -15.28
CA THR A 84 -17.64 7.72 -16.66
C THR A 84 -17.47 6.57 -17.66
N PRO A 85 -18.23 6.55 -18.77
CA PRO A 85 -18.09 5.54 -19.80
C PRO A 85 -16.72 5.61 -20.53
N THR A 86 -16.00 6.72 -20.38
CA THR A 86 -14.63 6.91 -20.89
C THR A 86 -13.65 5.85 -20.36
N LEU A 87 -13.95 5.23 -19.21
CA LEU A 87 -13.18 4.12 -18.67
C LEU A 87 -13.06 2.93 -19.64
N PHE A 88 -14.03 2.74 -20.54
CA PHE A 88 -14.07 1.63 -21.50
C PHE A 88 -13.65 2.03 -22.92
N GLU A 89 -13.24 3.28 -23.13
CA GLU A 89 -12.80 3.75 -24.44
C GLU A 89 -11.41 3.20 -24.79
N THR A 90 -11.18 3.02 -26.09
CA THR A 90 -9.88 2.58 -26.61
C THR A 90 -8.81 3.63 -26.33
N PRO A 91 -7.63 3.24 -25.83
CA PRO A 91 -6.55 4.17 -25.53
C PRO A 91 -6.10 4.94 -26.77
N LEU A 92 -5.76 6.22 -26.57
CA LEU A 92 -5.08 7.03 -27.58
C LEU A 92 -3.67 6.46 -27.85
N PRO A 93 -3.13 6.58 -29.08
CA PRO A 93 -1.77 6.14 -29.37
C PRO A 93 -0.76 6.73 -28.39
N GLY A 94 0.06 5.87 -27.77
CA GLY A 94 1.10 6.29 -26.81
C GLY A 94 0.63 6.53 -25.37
N HIS A 95 -0.64 6.28 -25.03
CA HIS A 95 -1.17 6.40 -23.67
C HIS A 95 -1.63 5.05 -23.12
N GLU A 96 -1.42 4.80 -21.83
CA GLU A 96 -1.96 3.61 -21.18
C GLU A 96 -3.50 3.66 -21.13
N SER A 97 -4.12 2.48 -21.20
CA SER A 97 -5.57 2.36 -21.05
C SER A 97 -6.01 2.86 -19.68
N GLN A 98 -6.97 3.79 -19.64
CA GLN A 98 -7.60 4.24 -18.39
C GLN A 98 -8.17 3.06 -17.59
N LEU A 99 -8.69 2.06 -18.30
CA LEU A 99 -9.10 0.80 -17.70
C LEU A 99 -7.89 0.16 -17.01
N THR A 100 -6.78 -0.10 -17.71
CA THR A 100 -5.59 -0.73 -17.10
C THR A 100 -5.10 0.02 -15.85
N LEU A 101 -5.05 1.36 -15.87
CA LEU A 101 -4.69 2.16 -14.69
C LEU A 101 -5.69 2.02 -13.54
N ALA A 102 -7.00 2.12 -13.82
CA ALA A 102 -8.04 1.94 -12.82
C ALA A 102 -8.02 0.53 -12.22
N LEU A 103 -7.82 -0.48 -13.05
CA LEU A 103 -7.67 -1.87 -12.63
C LEU A 103 -6.40 -2.07 -11.78
N GLY A 104 -5.30 -1.40 -12.13
CA GLY A 104 -4.07 -1.37 -11.35
C GLY A 104 -4.25 -0.76 -9.96
N ILE A 105 -4.98 0.36 -9.85
CA ILE A 105 -5.35 0.97 -8.56
C ILE A 105 -6.15 -0.03 -7.72
N VAL A 106 -7.19 -0.64 -8.30
CA VAL A 106 -8.03 -1.61 -7.58
C VAL A 106 -7.19 -2.81 -7.11
N GLY A 107 -6.34 -3.38 -7.97
CA GLY A 107 -5.45 -4.49 -7.62
C GLY A 107 -4.44 -4.14 -6.52
N ALA A 108 -3.86 -2.95 -6.56
CA ALA A 108 -2.89 -2.48 -5.57
C ALA A 108 -3.51 -2.23 -4.19
N THR A 109 -4.80 -1.87 -4.12
CA THR A 109 -5.48 -1.60 -2.84
C THR A 109 -5.79 -2.87 -2.04
N VAL A 110 -6.04 -3.99 -2.71
CA VAL A 110 -6.36 -5.25 -2.02
C VAL A 110 -5.10 -6.08 -1.87
N MET A 111 -4.41 -5.91 -0.74
CA MET A 111 -3.15 -6.62 -0.48
C MET A 111 -3.42 -7.95 0.24
N PRO A 112 -2.93 -9.10 -0.27
CA PRO A 112 -3.21 -10.41 0.32
C PRO A 112 -2.70 -10.55 1.76
N HIS A 113 -1.54 -9.98 2.05
CA HIS A 113 -0.93 -10.03 3.39
C HIS A 113 -1.81 -9.31 4.43
N ASN A 114 -2.51 -8.24 4.07
CA ASN A 114 -3.41 -7.52 4.98
C ASN A 114 -4.63 -8.37 5.40
N LEU A 115 -5.06 -9.34 4.58
CA LEU A 115 -6.13 -10.28 4.95
C LEU A 115 -5.70 -11.16 6.12
N TYR A 116 -4.48 -11.70 6.06
CA TYR A 116 -3.91 -12.50 7.14
C TYR A 116 -3.66 -11.66 8.39
N LEU A 117 -3.08 -10.47 8.21
CA LEU A 117 -2.82 -9.54 9.32
C LEU A 117 -4.10 -9.19 10.08
N HIS A 118 -5.14 -8.75 9.37
CA HIS A 118 -6.40 -8.34 9.97
C HIS A 118 -7.09 -9.52 10.67
N SER A 119 -7.03 -10.72 10.09
CA SER A 119 -7.58 -11.93 10.72
C SER A 119 -6.91 -12.25 12.06
N SER A 120 -5.60 -11.99 12.21
CA SER A 120 -4.87 -12.19 13.46
C SER A 120 -5.09 -11.04 14.45
N LEU A 121 -5.03 -9.79 13.98
CA LEU A 121 -5.23 -8.61 14.83
C LEU A 121 -6.63 -8.59 15.46
N SER A 122 -7.65 -9.06 14.73
CA SER A 122 -9.02 -9.19 15.27
C SER A 122 -9.10 -10.10 16.50
N GLN A 123 -8.16 -11.04 16.66
CA GLN A 123 -8.11 -11.97 17.79
C GLN A 123 -7.38 -11.40 19.02
N THR A 124 -6.77 -10.22 18.92
CA THR A 124 -6.09 -9.57 20.06
C THR A 124 -7.07 -9.04 21.11
N ARG A 125 -8.35 -8.90 20.75
CA ARG A 125 -9.42 -8.46 21.65
C ARG A 125 -9.99 -9.68 22.38
N LYS A 126 -10.16 -9.58 23.70
CA LYS A 126 -10.78 -10.65 24.49
C LYS A 126 -12.27 -10.73 24.16
N ILE A 127 -12.71 -11.89 23.67
CA ILE A 127 -14.09 -12.16 23.28
C ILE A 127 -14.55 -13.44 23.98
N ASP A 128 -15.75 -13.45 24.54
CA ASP A 128 -16.38 -14.69 25.01
C ASP A 128 -17.04 -15.42 23.82
N HIS A 129 -16.36 -16.44 23.30
CA HIS A 129 -16.89 -17.25 22.19
C HIS A 129 -18.13 -18.08 22.56
N LYS A 130 -18.48 -18.22 23.85
CA LYS A 130 -19.71 -18.89 24.28
C LYS A 130 -20.92 -17.98 24.21
N ASP A 131 -20.73 -16.66 24.35
CA ASP A 131 -21.82 -15.69 24.21
C ASP A 131 -21.92 -15.17 22.77
N LYS A 132 -22.96 -15.61 22.07
CA LYS A 132 -23.29 -15.16 20.71
C LYS A 132 -23.50 -13.64 20.61
N LYS A 133 -23.97 -12.99 21.67
CA LYS A 133 -24.14 -11.52 21.69
C LYS A 133 -22.78 -10.82 21.71
N ASP A 134 -21.83 -11.34 22.49
CA ASP A 134 -20.48 -10.79 22.57
C ASP A 134 -19.73 -10.97 21.24
N VAL A 135 -19.83 -12.15 20.61
CA VAL A 135 -19.27 -12.38 19.26
C VAL A 135 -19.89 -11.41 18.23
N ARG A 136 -21.22 -11.22 18.24
CA ARG A 136 -21.89 -10.27 17.33
C ARG A 136 -21.44 -8.83 17.56
N LYS A 137 -21.25 -8.43 18.82
CA LYS A 137 -20.72 -7.11 19.21
C LYS A 137 -19.28 -6.93 18.73
N ALA A 138 -18.43 -7.95 18.90
CA ALA A 138 -17.06 -7.95 18.44
C ALA A 138 -16.97 -7.82 16.91
N VAL A 139 -17.76 -8.60 16.17
CA VAL A 139 -17.83 -8.48 14.70
C VAL A 139 -18.25 -7.06 14.29
N ARG A 140 -19.30 -6.50 14.90
CA ARG A 140 -19.75 -5.14 14.59
C ARG A 140 -18.65 -4.09 14.84
N PHE A 141 -17.93 -4.19 15.95
CA PHE A 141 -16.84 -3.25 16.25
C PHE A 141 -15.68 -3.40 15.29
N MET A 142 -15.25 -4.63 14.99
CA MET A 142 -14.17 -4.86 14.03
C MET A 142 -14.55 -4.41 12.62
N THR A 143 -15.82 -4.55 12.21
CA THR A 143 -16.31 -4.01 10.94
C THR A 143 -16.25 -2.49 10.92
N TRP A 144 -16.68 -1.81 11.98
CA TRP A 144 -16.59 -0.34 12.05
C TRP A 144 -15.16 0.18 12.07
N ASP A 145 -14.29 -0.47 12.84
CA ASP A 145 -12.86 -0.14 12.89
C ASP A 145 -12.19 -0.30 11.52
N SER A 146 -12.41 -1.44 10.87
CA SER A 146 -11.90 -1.71 9.52
C SER A 146 -12.44 -0.71 8.48
N ASN A 147 -13.75 -0.42 8.50
CA ASN A 147 -14.35 0.53 7.58
C ASN A 147 -13.80 1.94 7.77
N LEU A 148 -13.57 2.38 9.00
CA LEU A 148 -12.99 3.69 9.28
C LEU A 148 -11.55 3.78 8.74
N GLN A 149 -10.72 2.76 9.02
CA GLN A 149 -9.34 2.72 8.56
C GLN A 149 -9.23 2.67 7.02
N LEU A 150 -10.04 1.82 6.38
CA LEU A 150 -10.07 1.72 4.91
C LEU A 150 -10.63 2.99 4.26
N SER A 151 -11.58 3.67 4.91
CA SER A 151 -12.08 4.97 4.43
C SER A 151 -10.99 6.05 4.50
N LEU A 152 -10.17 6.06 5.56
CA LEU A 152 -9.01 6.96 5.64
C LEU A 152 -7.98 6.64 4.55
N ALA A 153 -7.69 5.36 4.31
CA ALA A 153 -6.80 4.94 3.22
C ALA A 153 -7.34 5.36 1.84
N PHE A 154 -8.65 5.23 1.62
CA PHE A 154 -9.32 5.74 0.43
C PHE A 154 -9.12 7.25 0.26
N ILE A 155 -9.32 8.04 1.33
CA ILE A 155 -9.09 9.49 1.29
C ILE A 155 -7.64 9.82 0.93
N VAL A 156 -6.66 9.13 1.52
CA VAL A 156 -5.24 9.33 1.18
C VAL A 156 -4.97 9.03 -0.30
N ASN A 157 -5.50 7.93 -0.83
CA ASN A 157 -5.36 7.57 -2.24
C ASN A 157 -6.03 8.60 -3.16
N SER A 158 -7.20 9.11 -2.77
CA SER A 158 -7.87 10.19 -3.50
C SER A 158 -7.05 11.48 -3.48
N LEU A 159 -6.47 11.86 -2.34
CA LEU A 159 -5.62 13.04 -2.24
C LEU A 159 -4.36 12.92 -3.11
N LEU A 160 -3.74 11.73 -3.15
CA LEU A 160 -2.62 11.44 -4.05
C LEU A 160 -3.01 11.64 -5.52
N LEU A 161 -4.15 11.10 -5.93
CA LEU A 161 -4.64 11.23 -7.30
C LEU A 161 -5.00 12.68 -7.65
N ILE A 162 -5.68 13.39 -6.74
CA ILE A 162 -6.05 14.80 -6.91
C ILE A 162 -4.81 15.68 -7.00
N LEU A 163 -3.81 15.47 -6.13
CA LEU A 163 -2.55 16.21 -6.16
C LEU A 163 -1.79 15.97 -7.47
N GLY A 164 -1.74 14.70 -7.91
CA GLY A 164 -1.13 14.34 -9.19
C GLY A 164 -1.83 15.03 -10.37
N ALA A 165 -3.16 15.03 -10.37
CA ALA A 165 -3.96 15.68 -11.40
C ALA A 165 -3.89 17.22 -11.33
N SER A 166 -3.77 17.84 -10.16
CA SER A 166 -3.72 19.30 -10.05
C SER A 166 -2.36 19.88 -10.41
N LEU A 167 -1.27 19.18 -10.11
CA LEU A 167 0.09 19.68 -10.33
C LEU A 167 0.76 19.17 -11.59
N PHE A 168 0.42 17.96 -12.05
CA PHE A 168 1.19 17.28 -13.10
C PHE A 168 0.38 16.94 -14.36
N PHE A 169 -0.91 17.30 -14.40
CA PHE A 169 -1.73 17.08 -15.59
C PHE A 169 -1.19 17.91 -16.77
N GLY A 170 -0.90 17.24 -17.89
CA GLY A 170 -0.23 17.83 -19.06
C GLY A 170 1.30 17.72 -19.06
N HIS A 171 1.94 17.35 -17.94
CA HIS A 171 3.39 17.13 -17.82
C HIS A 171 3.73 15.67 -17.45
N ALA A 172 2.74 14.77 -17.50
CA ALA A 172 2.83 13.40 -17.01
C ALA A 172 3.86 12.52 -17.74
N SER A 173 4.22 12.84 -18.98
CA SER A 173 5.25 12.12 -19.74
C SER A 173 6.68 12.33 -19.22
N GLU A 174 6.90 13.35 -18.38
CA GLU A 174 8.21 13.70 -17.82
C GLU A 174 8.37 13.31 -16.34
N ILE A 175 7.29 12.86 -15.69
CA ILE A 175 7.22 12.63 -14.24
C ILE A 175 6.74 11.19 -13.97
N SER A 176 7.67 10.23 -14.00
CA SER A 176 7.44 8.83 -13.64
C SER A 176 8.02 8.44 -12.27
N ALA A 177 9.01 9.18 -11.76
CA ALA A 177 9.73 8.83 -10.54
C ALA A 177 9.39 9.75 -9.34
N PHE A 178 9.46 9.20 -8.12
CA PHE A 178 9.30 9.98 -6.88
C PHE A 178 10.26 11.17 -6.80
N SER A 179 11.47 11.03 -7.36
CA SER A 179 12.48 12.10 -7.48
C SER A 179 11.96 13.27 -8.34
N GLN A 180 11.30 12.95 -9.45
CA GLN A 180 10.73 13.94 -10.37
C GLN A 180 9.54 14.65 -9.74
N MET A 181 8.68 13.95 -8.98
CA MET A 181 7.61 14.60 -8.21
C MET A 181 8.17 15.57 -7.16
N TYR A 182 9.23 15.17 -6.43
CA TYR A 182 9.88 16.02 -5.44
C TYR A 182 10.48 17.29 -6.07
N ASN A 183 11.11 17.15 -7.24
CA ASN A 183 11.67 18.29 -7.97
C ASN A 183 10.57 19.18 -8.55
N ALA A 184 9.50 18.59 -9.08
CA ALA A 184 8.37 19.31 -9.64
C ALA A 184 7.62 20.13 -8.58
N LEU A 185 7.56 19.66 -7.32
CA LEU A 185 7.04 20.42 -6.18
C LEU A 185 7.89 21.65 -5.81
N GLN A 186 9.14 21.74 -6.28
CA GLN A 186 10.02 22.90 -6.11
C GLN A 186 10.05 23.80 -7.35
N ASP A 187 9.62 23.30 -8.51
CA ASP A 187 9.64 24.05 -9.75
C ASP A 187 8.40 24.95 -9.86
N SER A 188 8.62 26.27 -9.85
CA SER A 188 7.56 27.28 -10.02
C SER A 188 6.84 27.20 -11.37
N LYS A 189 7.41 26.55 -12.38
CA LYS A 189 6.74 26.32 -13.67
C LYS A 189 5.69 25.21 -13.59
N ILE A 190 5.90 24.23 -12.72
CA ILE A 190 5.02 23.06 -12.59
C ILE A 190 4.07 23.26 -11.41
N ALA A 191 4.60 23.50 -10.21
CA ALA A 191 3.80 23.73 -9.01
C ALA A 191 3.32 25.18 -8.85
N GLY A 192 3.65 26.09 -9.79
CA GLY A 192 3.14 27.46 -9.76
C GLY A 192 3.57 28.25 -8.51
N ALA A 193 2.66 29.07 -7.99
CA ALA A 193 2.92 29.94 -6.85
C ALA A 193 3.13 29.21 -5.51
N ILE A 194 2.80 27.92 -5.43
CA ILE A 194 2.96 27.11 -4.21
C ILE A 194 4.29 26.33 -4.21
N ALA A 195 5.05 26.38 -5.30
CA ALA A 195 6.34 25.73 -5.42
C ALA A 195 7.28 26.16 -4.29
N SER A 196 7.70 25.20 -3.47
CA SER A 196 8.57 25.50 -2.34
C SER A 196 9.37 24.29 -1.88
N SER A 197 10.52 24.58 -1.26
CA SER A 197 11.32 23.57 -0.56
C SER A 197 10.53 22.91 0.57
N THR A 198 9.61 23.64 1.22
CA THR A 198 8.74 23.09 2.27
C THR A 198 7.78 22.03 1.72
N LEU A 199 7.16 22.27 0.56
CA LEU A 199 6.21 21.31 -0.05
C LEU A 199 6.89 19.98 -0.40
N SER A 200 8.03 20.05 -1.06
CA SER A 200 8.83 18.87 -1.42
C SER A 200 9.32 18.13 -0.17
N THR A 201 9.77 18.84 0.86
CA THR A 201 10.16 18.24 2.15
C THR A 201 9.00 17.50 2.81
N LEU A 202 7.80 18.09 2.85
CA LEU A 202 6.61 17.43 3.40
C LEU A 202 6.26 16.18 2.61
N PHE A 203 6.34 16.21 1.27
CA PHE A 203 6.15 15.04 0.43
C PHE A 203 7.14 13.91 0.76
N ALA A 204 8.43 14.23 0.87
CA ALA A 204 9.44 13.23 1.23
C ALA A 204 9.26 12.70 2.67
N LEU A 205 8.80 13.52 3.62
CA LEU A 205 8.42 13.06 4.96
C LEU A 205 7.23 12.10 4.92
N ALA A 206 6.23 12.36 4.08
CA ALA A 206 5.09 11.44 3.89
C ALA A 206 5.54 10.10 3.28
N LEU A 207 6.45 10.11 2.30
CA LEU A 207 7.05 8.90 1.74
C LEU A 207 7.81 8.10 2.81
N LEU A 208 8.62 8.77 3.63
CA LEU A 208 9.36 8.12 4.71
C LEU A 208 8.41 7.51 5.76
N ALA A 209 7.37 8.24 6.16
CA ALA A 209 6.35 7.76 7.10
C ALA A 209 5.59 6.54 6.57
N SER A 210 5.25 6.53 5.27
CA SER A 210 4.61 5.40 4.60
C SER A 210 5.50 4.14 4.65
N GLY A 211 6.80 4.30 4.38
CA GLY A 211 7.75 3.19 4.44
C GLY A 211 7.92 2.58 5.84
N GLN A 212 7.79 3.38 6.90
CA GLN A 212 7.85 2.86 8.27
C GLN A 212 6.64 2.00 8.64
N ASN A 213 5.44 2.34 8.13
CA ASN A 213 4.22 1.60 8.43
C ASN A 213 4.35 0.11 8.08
N SER A 214 4.96 -0.18 6.93
CA SER A 214 5.08 -1.57 6.48
C SER A 214 6.16 -2.39 7.17
N THR A 215 7.15 -1.73 7.76
CA THR A 215 8.10 -2.42 8.64
C THR A 215 7.37 -3.19 9.73
N ILE A 216 6.31 -2.59 10.28
CA ILE A 216 5.48 -3.17 11.33
C ILE A 216 4.55 -4.23 10.74
N THR A 217 3.73 -3.87 9.75
CA THR A 217 2.69 -4.77 9.20
C THR A 217 3.29 -5.97 8.47
N GLY A 218 4.38 -5.76 7.72
CA GLY A 218 5.10 -6.80 7.00
C GLY A 218 5.74 -7.83 7.93
N THR A 219 6.33 -7.39 9.05
CA THR A 219 6.92 -8.32 10.02
C THR A 219 5.86 -9.13 10.76
N LEU A 220 4.79 -8.48 11.21
CA LEU A 220 3.66 -9.17 11.86
C LEU A 220 3.01 -10.17 10.92
N THR A 221 2.78 -9.78 9.66
CA THR A 221 2.19 -10.70 8.68
C THR A 221 3.13 -11.85 8.35
N GLY A 222 4.43 -11.58 8.19
CA GLY A 222 5.44 -12.61 7.98
C GLY A 222 5.42 -13.65 9.09
N GLN A 223 5.32 -13.22 10.35
CA GLN A 223 5.17 -14.11 11.49
C GLN A 223 3.88 -14.94 11.41
N ILE A 224 2.73 -14.30 11.15
CA ILE A 224 1.43 -14.99 11.05
C ILE A 224 1.46 -16.08 9.96
N VAL A 225 1.99 -15.75 8.79
CA VAL A 225 2.06 -16.68 7.66
C VAL A 225 3.07 -17.81 7.95
N MET A 226 4.24 -17.51 8.51
CA MET A 226 5.23 -18.54 8.86
C MET A 226 4.75 -19.49 9.95
N GLU A 227 4.15 -18.98 11.01
CA GLU A 227 3.61 -19.81 12.09
C GLU A 227 2.36 -20.60 11.66
N GLY A 228 1.52 -19.99 10.81
CA GLY A 228 0.29 -20.60 10.32
C GLY A 228 0.53 -21.69 9.26
N PHE A 229 1.34 -21.40 8.23
CA PHE A 229 1.54 -22.30 7.10
C PHE A 229 2.76 -23.22 7.24
N LEU A 230 3.86 -22.72 7.82
CA LEU A 230 5.12 -23.48 7.94
C LEU A 230 5.34 -24.02 9.36
N HIS A 231 4.48 -23.65 10.32
CA HIS A 231 4.62 -23.97 11.74
C HIS A 231 6.00 -23.58 12.32
N LEU A 232 6.61 -22.56 11.74
CA LEU A 232 7.95 -22.10 12.10
C LEU A 232 7.87 -20.85 12.97
N LYS A 233 8.27 -20.98 14.24
CA LYS A 233 8.32 -19.88 15.21
C LYS A 233 9.69 -19.21 15.19
N LEU A 234 9.82 -18.17 14.38
CA LEU A 234 11.02 -17.33 14.35
C LEU A 234 10.80 -16.04 15.13
N PRO A 235 11.82 -15.51 15.82
CA PRO A 235 11.74 -14.18 16.39
C PRO A 235 11.61 -13.14 15.27
N GLN A 236 10.83 -12.09 15.52
CA GLN A 236 10.47 -11.06 14.52
C GLN A 236 11.69 -10.39 13.87
N TRP A 237 12.80 -10.23 14.59
CA TRP A 237 14.03 -9.65 14.04
C TRP A 237 14.67 -10.54 12.95
N ILE A 238 14.59 -11.87 13.09
CA ILE A 238 15.07 -12.80 12.05
C ILE A 238 14.16 -12.72 10.83
N ILE A 239 12.85 -12.70 11.06
CA ILE A 239 11.86 -12.54 9.98
C ILE A 239 12.16 -11.25 9.22
N ARG A 240 12.37 -10.13 9.92
CA ARG A 240 12.64 -8.83 9.31
C ARG A 240 13.94 -8.82 8.52
N ILE A 241 15.05 -9.29 9.11
CA ILE A 241 16.34 -9.37 8.40
C ILE A 241 16.21 -10.25 7.16
N GLY A 242 15.56 -11.41 7.30
CA GLY A 242 15.32 -12.32 6.19
C GLY A 242 14.53 -11.64 5.07
N THR A 243 13.35 -11.08 5.38
CA THR A 243 12.52 -10.41 4.37
C THR A 243 13.23 -9.22 3.73
N ARG A 244 14.03 -8.48 4.51
CA ARG A 244 14.80 -7.31 4.05
C ARG A 244 15.91 -7.72 3.09
N ILE A 245 16.68 -8.76 3.43
CA ILE A 245 17.72 -9.31 2.55
C ILE A 245 17.09 -9.80 1.24
N PHE A 246 16.02 -10.60 1.31
CA PHE A 246 15.36 -11.11 0.10
C PHE A 246 14.73 -10.01 -0.76
N ALA A 247 14.20 -8.95 -0.16
CA ALA A 247 13.68 -7.80 -0.91
C ALA A 247 14.80 -6.96 -1.55
N LEU A 248 15.93 -6.78 -0.86
CA LEU A 248 17.05 -5.94 -1.33
C LEU A 248 17.98 -6.62 -2.32
N LEU A 249 18.16 -7.95 -2.21
CA LEU A 249 19.07 -8.70 -3.05
C LEU A 249 18.82 -8.49 -4.56
N PRO A 250 17.58 -8.58 -5.10
CA PRO A 250 17.34 -8.28 -6.51
C PRO A 250 17.65 -6.81 -6.86
N VAL A 251 17.36 -5.87 -5.97
CA VAL A 251 17.64 -4.44 -6.16
C VAL A 251 19.14 -4.18 -6.29
N ILE A 252 19.93 -4.74 -5.37
CA ILE A 252 21.39 -4.56 -5.33
C ILE A 252 22.04 -5.21 -6.55
N ILE A 253 21.63 -6.43 -6.92
CA ILE A 253 22.15 -7.14 -8.10
C ILE A 253 21.91 -6.31 -9.36
N VAL A 254 20.68 -5.82 -9.55
CA VAL A 254 20.32 -5.03 -10.73
C VAL A 254 21.08 -3.70 -10.76
N ALA A 255 21.20 -3.01 -9.62
CA ALA A 255 21.94 -1.75 -9.54
C ALA A 255 23.44 -1.92 -9.83
N VAL A 256 24.05 -3.05 -9.43
CA VAL A 256 25.46 -3.35 -9.72
C VAL A 256 25.68 -3.75 -11.19
N LEU A 257 24.76 -4.53 -11.77
CA LEU A 257 24.89 -5.03 -13.15
C LEU A 257 24.52 -4.01 -14.22
N PHE A 258 23.47 -3.23 -14.01
CA PHE A 258 22.89 -2.32 -15.02
C PHE A 258 23.13 -0.84 -14.73
N GLY A 259 23.84 -0.52 -13.63
CA GLY A 259 24.10 0.84 -13.20
C GLY A 259 22.94 1.47 -12.43
N HIS A 260 23.21 2.59 -11.76
CA HIS A 260 22.31 3.27 -10.82
C HIS A 260 21.15 4.04 -11.50
N GLN A 261 20.58 3.51 -12.58
CA GLN A 261 19.50 4.20 -13.28
C GLN A 261 18.18 4.09 -12.50
N GLU A 262 17.58 5.23 -12.16
CA GLU A 262 16.27 5.29 -11.47
C GLU A 262 15.19 4.51 -12.22
N LYS A 263 15.23 4.54 -13.56
CA LYS A 263 14.29 3.82 -14.43
C LYS A 263 14.30 2.30 -14.18
N THR A 264 15.44 1.72 -13.83
CA THR A 264 15.54 0.28 -13.55
C THR A 264 14.97 -0.05 -12.17
N LEU A 265 15.09 0.87 -11.20
CA LEU A 265 14.45 0.74 -9.88
C LEU A 265 12.92 0.85 -9.99
N ASP A 266 12.42 1.75 -10.84
CA ASP A 266 10.99 1.88 -11.12
C ASP A 266 10.42 0.62 -11.77
N GLN A 267 11.16 -0.01 -12.70
CA GLN A 267 10.75 -1.30 -13.27
C GLN A 267 10.71 -2.42 -12.22
N LEU A 268 11.63 -2.44 -11.27
CA LEU A 268 11.61 -3.39 -10.14
C LEU A 268 10.39 -3.19 -9.22
N LEU A 269 9.90 -1.95 -9.07
CA LEU A 269 8.65 -1.67 -8.37
C LEU A 269 7.47 -2.33 -9.08
N VAL A 270 7.37 -2.16 -10.41
CA VAL A 270 6.31 -2.75 -11.23
C VAL A 270 6.34 -4.28 -11.17
N TYR A 271 7.52 -4.89 -11.34
CA TYR A 271 7.69 -6.35 -11.22
C TYR A 271 7.40 -6.87 -9.81
N SER A 272 7.57 -6.06 -8.77
CA SER A 272 7.16 -6.46 -7.43
C SER A 272 5.64 -6.58 -7.33
N GLN A 273 4.89 -5.69 -7.97
CA GLN A 273 3.42 -5.76 -7.96
C GLN A 273 2.89 -7.04 -8.62
N VAL A 274 3.60 -7.56 -9.63
CA VAL A 274 3.29 -8.86 -10.24
C VAL A 274 3.21 -9.99 -9.20
N PHE A 275 4.12 -10.00 -8.21
CA PHE A 275 4.08 -11.03 -7.16
C PHE A 275 2.82 -10.92 -6.29
N LEU A 276 2.36 -9.70 -5.99
CA LEU A 276 1.11 -9.48 -5.25
C LEU A 276 -0.08 -9.99 -6.07
N SER A 277 -0.10 -9.70 -7.38
CA SER A 277 -1.14 -10.13 -8.31
C SER A 277 -1.28 -11.65 -8.34
N ILE A 278 -0.17 -12.39 -8.31
CA ILE A 278 -0.17 -13.86 -8.27
C ILE A 278 -0.68 -14.38 -6.92
N ALA A 279 -0.29 -13.76 -5.80
CA ALA A 279 -0.63 -14.23 -4.45
C ALA A 279 -2.11 -13.97 -4.07
N LEU A 280 -2.75 -12.97 -4.68
CA LEU A 280 -4.07 -12.51 -4.28
C LEU A 280 -5.18 -13.57 -4.40
N PRO A 281 -5.35 -14.30 -5.53
CA PRO A 281 -6.37 -15.33 -5.67
C PRO A 281 -6.28 -16.41 -4.59
N PHE A 282 -5.06 -16.84 -4.24
CA PHE A 282 -4.81 -17.85 -3.21
C PHE A 282 -5.17 -17.39 -1.79
N SER A 283 -5.37 -16.09 -1.59
CA SER A 283 -5.79 -15.53 -0.31
C SER A 283 -7.31 -15.29 -0.27
N ILE A 284 -7.86 -14.67 -1.31
CA ILE A 284 -9.27 -14.23 -1.33
C ILE A 284 -10.27 -15.38 -1.52
N PHE A 285 -9.98 -16.33 -2.42
CA PHE A 285 -10.93 -17.43 -2.69
C PHE A 285 -11.08 -18.37 -1.49
N PRO A 286 -9.98 -18.81 -0.82
CA PRO A 286 -10.11 -19.58 0.41
C PRO A 286 -10.81 -18.80 1.52
N LEU A 287 -10.55 -17.48 1.67
CA LEU A 287 -11.21 -16.66 2.67
C LEU A 287 -12.74 -16.66 2.47
N ILE A 288 -13.22 -16.41 1.25
CA ILE A 288 -14.66 -16.41 0.96
C ILE A 288 -15.27 -17.80 1.16
N TYR A 289 -14.57 -18.85 0.72
CA TYR A 289 -15.02 -20.22 0.92
C TYR A 289 -15.16 -20.58 2.41
N LEU A 290 -14.13 -20.31 3.22
CA LEU A 290 -14.10 -20.63 4.65
C LEU A 290 -15.15 -19.81 5.42
N THR A 291 -15.31 -18.52 5.11
CA THR A 291 -16.31 -17.63 5.74
C THR A 291 -17.74 -17.94 5.31
N SER A 292 -17.94 -18.64 4.19
CA SER A 292 -19.26 -19.11 3.73
C SER A 292 -19.63 -20.51 4.27
N LYS A 293 -18.67 -21.24 4.88
CA LYS A 293 -18.89 -22.61 5.33
C LYS A 293 -19.57 -22.66 6.71
N LYS A 294 -20.80 -23.15 6.75
CA LYS A 294 -21.60 -23.28 7.99
C LYS A 294 -20.96 -24.17 9.06
N SER A 295 -20.18 -25.18 8.66
CA SER A 295 -19.45 -26.02 9.61
C SER A 295 -18.31 -25.31 10.34
N LEU A 296 -17.79 -24.20 9.79
CA LEU A 296 -16.75 -23.39 10.44
C LEU A 296 -17.34 -22.17 11.16
N MET A 297 -18.24 -21.44 10.50
CA MET A 297 -18.75 -20.16 11.00
C MET A 297 -20.07 -20.26 11.79
N GLY A 298 -20.74 -21.42 11.78
CA GLY A 298 -22.01 -21.61 12.49
C GLY A 298 -23.10 -20.64 12.02
N GLU A 299 -23.64 -19.83 12.94
CA GLU A 299 -24.65 -18.81 12.61
C GLU A 299 -24.06 -17.51 12.05
N PHE A 300 -22.74 -17.33 12.09
CA PHE A 300 -22.03 -16.14 11.63
C PHE A 300 -21.49 -16.27 10.20
N THR A 301 -21.99 -17.25 9.43
CA THR A 301 -21.68 -17.37 8.00
C THR A 301 -22.08 -16.11 7.24
N ASN A 302 -21.33 -15.82 6.17
CA ASN A 302 -21.70 -14.75 5.24
C ASN A 302 -23.14 -14.87 4.75
N ALA A 303 -23.81 -13.73 4.63
CA ALA A 303 -25.07 -13.65 3.89
C ALA A 303 -24.83 -13.98 2.41
N LYS A 304 -25.80 -14.62 1.76
CA LYS A 304 -25.68 -15.07 0.35
C LYS A 304 -25.27 -13.93 -0.60
N TRP A 305 -25.83 -12.73 -0.41
CA TRP A 305 -25.48 -11.56 -1.22
C TRP A 305 -24.01 -11.17 -1.04
N ASN A 306 -23.48 -11.23 0.19
CA ASN A 306 -22.07 -10.90 0.47
C ASN A 306 -21.12 -11.97 -0.10
N THR A 307 -21.52 -13.24 -0.06
CA THR A 307 -20.75 -14.31 -0.73
C THR A 307 -20.72 -14.12 -2.24
N ILE A 308 -21.86 -13.79 -2.87
CA ILE A 308 -21.94 -13.53 -4.32
C ILE A 308 -21.07 -12.32 -4.69
N LEU A 309 -21.17 -11.21 -3.96
CA LEU A 309 -20.32 -10.04 -4.18
C LEU A 309 -18.84 -10.36 -3.97
N GLY A 310 -18.50 -11.10 -2.92
CA GLY A 310 -17.12 -11.51 -2.65
C GLY A 310 -16.51 -12.30 -3.80
N TYR A 311 -17.23 -13.29 -4.33
CA TYR A 311 -16.77 -14.05 -5.50
C TYR A 311 -16.73 -13.19 -6.76
N ALA A 312 -17.71 -12.32 -6.99
CA ALA A 312 -17.71 -11.41 -8.14
C ALA A 312 -16.47 -10.48 -8.13
N VAL A 313 -16.20 -9.82 -6.99
CA VAL A 313 -15.00 -8.98 -6.81
C VAL A 313 -13.74 -9.83 -6.99
N SER A 314 -13.68 -11.02 -6.41
CA SER A 314 -12.50 -11.89 -6.52
C SER A 314 -12.21 -12.34 -7.95
N ILE A 315 -13.25 -12.66 -8.72
CA ILE A 315 -13.13 -13.01 -10.14
C ILE A 315 -12.63 -11.80 -10.93
N ILE A 316 -13.24 -10.63 -10.73
CA ILE A 316 -12.80 -9.38 -11.37
C ILE A 316 -11.31 -9.19 -11.09
N LEU A 317 -10.91 -9.06 -9.82
CA LEU A 317 -9.52 -8.84 -9.39
C LEU A 317 -8.55 -9.85 -9.99
N THR A 318 -8.95 -11.13 -10.06
CA THR A 318 -8.12 -12.19 -10.64
C THR A 318 -7.92 -11.98 -12.15
N ILE A 319 -8.99 -11.65 -12.88
CA ILE A 319 -8.90 -11.31 -14.31
C ILE A 319 -8.01 -10.08 -14.51
N LEU A 320 -8.10 -9.07 -13.63
CA LEU A 320 -7.29 -7.85 -13.74
C LEU A 320 -5.81 -8.15 -13.54
N ASN A 321 -5.51 -8.95 -12.52
CA ASN A 321 -4.16 -9.39 -12.22
C ASN A 321 -3.57 -10.24 -13.35
N ILE A 322 -4.37 -11.10 -13.98
CA ILE A 322 -3.95 -11.87 -15.16
C ILE A 322 -3.70 -10.95 -16.36
N LYS A 323 -4.58 -9.97 -16.61
CA LYS A 323 -4.38 -8.99 -17.68
C LYS A 323 -3.09 -8.20 -17.45
N LEU A 324 -2.86 -7.72 -16.24
CA LEU A 324 -1.64 -6.99 -15.87
C LEU A 324 -0.38 -7.84 -16.13
N LEU A 325 -0.43 -9.15 -15.86
CA LEU A 325 0.65 -10.06 -16.21
C LEU A 325 0.91 -10.09 -17.72
N PHE A 326 -0.12 -10.19 -18.56
CA PHE A 326 0.02 -10.17 -20.01
C PHE A 326 0.46 -8.81 -20.57
N ASP A 327 0.08 -7.70 -19.91
CA ASP A 327 0.51 -6.37 -20.35
C ASP A 327 2.01 -6.13 -20.02
N ILE A 328 2.55 -6.82 -19.00
CA ILE A 328 3.96 -6.70 -18.56
C ILE A 328 4.91 -7.64 -19.33
N PHE A 329 4.44 -8.81 -19.78
CA PHE A 329 5.24 -9.86 -20.44
C PHE A 329 4.91 -9.99 -21.93
#